data_AF-A0A518DIM9-F1
#
_entry.id   AF-A0A518DIM9-F1
#
_cell.length_a   1.000
_cell.length_b   1.000
_cell.length_c   1.000
_cell.angle_alpha   90.00
_cell.angle_beta   90.00
_cell.angle_gamma   90.00
#
_symmetry.space_group_name_H-M   'P 1'
#
loop_
_entity.id
_entity.type
_entity.pdbx_description
1 polymer ?
#
loop_
_entity_poly.entity_id
_entity_poly.type
_entity_poly.pdbx_seq_one_letter_code
_entity_poly.pdbx_strand_id
1 'polypeptide(L)'
;MIASRCACFLSVCVATALAGDASAASFRFDTPASPLNGQAAGVLVADGVAMNASALPSGGWFDVRSAGLGINSRPIAGATDGEIDKFNLLGGSAAGQPEAIAFSFDHAGVINALYFDGVKDESFEFFRLEGPGGLLLSIFDGQIGLRLTDVATVAEPNVTLLDEAPGTPVDDDLFGLSIPFQAGDVFTLTYGEYAPDPATFVPGFSPLAPNGARFQGLDITPAPVPEPASVLTAAATLALAAGVARKRT
;
A
#
# COMPACT_ATOMS: atom_id res chain seq x y z
N MET A 1 46.32 -44.40 -42.27
CA MET A 1 46.17 -43.12 -41.57
C MET A 1 44.71 -42.95 -41.21
N ILE A 2 44.33 -43.17 -39.95
CA ILE A 2 42.95 -43.05 -39.47
C ILE A 2 42.96 -41.91 -38.46
N ALA A 3 42.32 -40.80 -38.81
CA ALA A 3 42.22 -39.61 -37.97
C ALA A 3 41.09 -39.79 -36.95
N SER A 4 41.47 -39.90 -35.68
CA SER A 4 40.54 -39.94 -34.55
C SER A 4 40.01 -38.52 -34.27
N ARG A 5 38.70 -38.32 -34.43
CA ARG A 5 38.01 -37.07 -34.08
C ARG A 5 37.48 -37.18 -32.66
N CYS A 6 38.08 -36.43 -31.75
CA CYS A 6 37.64 -36.28 -30.36
C CYS A 6 36.43 -35.33 -30.34
N ALA A 7 35.23 -35.86 -30.13
CA ALA A 7 34.01 -35.08 -29.96
C ALA A 7 33.94 -34.58 -28.51
N CYS A 8 34.05 -33.26 -28.33
CA CYS A 8 33.86 -32.61 -27.05
C CYS A 8 32.34 -32.42 -26.84
N PHE A 9 31.74 -33.22 -25.96
CA PHE A 9 30.35 -33.04 -25.53
C PHE A 9 30.28 -31.83 -24.61
N LEU A 10 29.77 -30.71 -25.14
CA LEU A 10 29.42 -29.54 -24.35
C LEU A 10 28.05 -29.81 -23.70
N SER A 11 28.07 -30.29 -22.45
CA SER A 11 26.85 -30.49 -21.66
C SER A 11 26.37 -29.12 -21.16
N VAL A 12 25.41 -28.53 -21.87
CA VAL A 12 24.70 -27.33 -21.42
C VAL A 12 23.76 -27.75 -20.29
N CYS A 13 24.19 -27.58 -19.05
CA CYS A 13 23.29 -27.64 -17.91
C CYS A 13 22.39 -26.39 -17.97
N VAL A 14 21.22 -26.52 -18.58
CA VAL A 14 20.13 -25.56 -18.46
C VAL A 14 19.66 -25.63 -17.01
N ALA A 15 20.20 -24.75 -16.16
CA ALA A 15 19.63 -24.51 -14.85
C ALA A 15 18.29 -23.81 -15.09
N THR A 16 17.21 -24.57 -15.05
CA THR A 16 15.86 -24.03 -14.89
C THR A 16 15.83 -23.37 -13.52
N ALA A 17 16.01 -22.05 -13.47
CA ALA A 17 15.69 -21.27 -12.29
C ALA A 17 14.22 -21.55 -11.98
N LEU A 18 13.95 -22.17 -10.84
CA LEU A 18 12.61 -22.29 -10.31
C LEU A 18 12.22 -20.87 -9.92
N ALA A 19 11.46 -20.19 -10.80
CA ALA A 19 10.79 -18.96 -10.43
C ALA A 19 9.86 -19.32 -9.26
N GLY A 20 10.22 -18.89 -8.05
CA GLY A 20 9.29 -18.96 -6.93
C GLY A 20 8.04 -18.17 -7.30
N ASP A 21 6.88 -18.79 -7.19
CA ASP A 21 5.61 -18.07 -7.36
C ASP A 21 5.61 -16.91 -6.36
N ALA A 22 5.47 -15.68 -6.86
CA ALA A 22 5.34 -14.51 -6.02
C ALA A 22 4.02 -14.63 -5.25
N SER A 23 4.05 -15.01 -3.97
CA SER A 23 2.86 -14.99 -3.13
C SER A 23 2.48 -13.54 -2.87
N ALA A 24 1.18 -13.24 -2.96
CA ALA A 24 0.68 -11.95 -2.49
C ALA A 24 0.95 -11.82 -0.99
N ALA A 25 1.32 -10.61 -0.54
CA ALA A 25 1.47 -10.28 0.87
C ALA A 25 0.31 -9.36 1.28
N SER A 26 -0.37 -9.70 2.38
CA SER A 26 -1.50 -8.93 2.91
C SER A 26 -1.16 -8.29 4.25
N PHE A 27 -1.32 -6.98 4.34
CA PHE A 27 -1.11 -6.21 5.57
C PHE A 27 -2.46 -5.77 6.10
N ARG A 28 -2.94 -6.40 7.17
CA ARG A 28 -4.27 -6.16 7.76
C ARG A 28 -4.20 -5.51 9.14
N PHE A 29 -5.11 -4.59 9.41
CA PHE A 29 -5.26 -3.83 10.66
C PHE A 29 -6.60 -4.09 11.35
N ASP A 30 -7.26 -5.19 11.01
CA ASP A 30 -8.57 -5.62 11.55
C ASP A 30 -8.47 -6.33 12.91
N THR A 31 -7.27 -6.36 13.52
CA THR A 31 -7.07 -6.92 14.86
C THR A 31 -6.36 -5.92 15.78
N PRO A 32 -6.83 -5.75 17.03
CA PRO A 32 -6.19 -4.85 18.00
C PRO A 32 -4.80 -5.33 18.46
N ALA A 33 -4.39 -6.53 18.06
CA ALA A 33 -3.09 -7.13 18.37
C ALA A 33 -1.97 -6.70 17.40
N SER A 34 -2.24 -5.73 16.50
CA SER A 34 -1.23 -5.21 15.58
C SER A 34 -0.01 -4.64 16.35
N PRO A 35 1.22 -4.93 15.92
CA PRO A 35 2.43 -4.40 16.53
C PRO A 35 2.60 -2.88 16.33
N LEU A 36 1.78 -2.26 15.46
CA LEU A 36 1.76 -0.81 15.31
C LEU A 36 1.01 -0.11 16.46
N ASN A 37 0.11 -0.80 17.16
CA ASN A 37 -0.76 -0.16 18.14
C ASN A 37 0.03 0.56 19.25
N GLY A 38 -0.26 1.84 19.46
CA GLY A 38 0.46 2.71 20.39
C GLY A 38 1.87 3.13 19.96
N GLN A 39 2.26 2.89 18.71
CA GLN A 39 3.55 3.28 18.15
C GLN A 39 3.39 4.46 17.18
N ALA A 40 4.36 5.38 17.18
CA ALA A 40 4.44 6.43 16.15
C ALA A 40 4.96 5.89 14.80
N ALA A 41 5.73 4.80 14.84
CA ALA A 41 6.20 4.09 13.66
C ALA A 41 6.50 2.63 14.01
N GLY A 42 6.45 1.74 13.02
CA GLY A 42 6.75 0.33 13.20
C GLY A 42 6.91 -0.41 11.89
N VAL A 43 7.19 -1.71 12.02
CA VAL A 43 7.37 -2.62 10.89
C VAL A 43 6.38 -3.76 11.01
N LEU A 44 5.65 -4.01 9.93
CA LEU A 44 4.82 -5.19 9.75
C LEU A 44 5.50 -6.14 8.79
N VAL A 45 5.34 -7.45 9.00
CA VAL A 45 5.90 -8.47 8.12
C VAL A 45 4.78 -9.42 7.70
N ALA A 46 4.60 -9.57 6.39
CA ALA A 46 3.64 -10.49 5.79
C ALA A 46 4.32 -11.20 4.62
N ASP A 47 4.23 -12.54 4.59
CA ASP A 47 4.79 -13.38 3.51
C ASP A 47 6.24 -13.06 3.12
N GLY A 48 7.07 -12.75 4.12
CA GLY A 48 8.49 -12.43 3.93
C GLY A 48 8.79 -11.00 3.45
N VAL A 49 7.77 -10.16 3.31
CA VAL A 49 7.90 -8.74 2.96
C VAL A 49 7.68 -7.88 4.21
N ALA A 50 8.55 -6.89 4.42
CA ALA A 50 8.42 -5.92 5.48
C ALA A 50 7.82 -4.61 4.96
N MET A 51 6.76 -4.14 5.63
CA MET A 51 6.20 -2.80 5.46
C MET A 51 6.62 -1.93 6.64
N ASN A 52 7.36 -0.85 6.37
CA ASN A 52 7.61 0.21 7.34
C ASN A 52 6.42 1.17 7.30
N ALA A 53 5.92 1.58 8.46
CA ALA A 53 4.81 2.52 8.56
C ALA A 53 5.07 3.56 9.66
N SER A 54 4.67 4.81 9.43
CA SER A 54 4.72 5.90 10.41
C SER A 54 3.44 6.74 10.40
N ALA A 55 2.95 7.07 11.59
CA ALA A 55 1.83 7.96 11.81
C ALA A 55 2.25 9.41 11.60
N LEU A 56 1.38 10.19 10.95
CA LEU A 56 1.52 11.61 10.71
C LEU A 56 0.24 12.33 11.17
N PRO A 57 0.32 13.57 11.67
CA PRO A 57 1.55 14.36 11.84
C PRO A 57 2.45 13.86 12.99
N SER A 58 3.70 14.32 12.99
CA SER A 58 4.70 13.92 14.00
C SER A 58 4.20 14.20 15.43
N GLY A 59 4.32 13.19 16.30
CA GLY A 59 3.80 13.20 17.66
C GLY A 59 2.49 12.44 17.83
N GLY A 60 1.81 12.10 16.74
CA GLY A 60 0.72 11.12 16.74
C GLY A 60 1.22 9.68 16.83
N TRP A 61 0.32 8.75 17.14
CA TRP A 61 0.59 7.33 17.11
C TRP A 61 -0.58 6.55 16.52
N PHE A 62 -0.31 5.34 16.05
CA PHE A 62 -1.32 4.42 15.56
C PHE A 62 -2.22 3.93 16.69
N ASP A 63 -3.53 3.90 16.46
CA ASP A 63 -4.52 3.28 17.33
C ASP A 63 -5.28 2.22 16.52
N VAL A 64 -4.94 0.95 16.72
CA VAL A 64 -5.50 -0.17 15.94
C VAL A 64 -6.62 -0.84 16.73
N ARG A 65 -7.79 -0.96 16.09
CA ARG A 65 -8.98 -1.60 16.66
C ARG A 65 -9.44 -2.77 15.79
N SER A 66 -10.55 -3.41 16.17
CA SER A 66 -11.12 -4.52 15.41
C SER A 66 -11.69 -4.12 14.03
N ALA A 67 -11.78 -2.82 13.75
CA ALA A 67 -12.37 -2.30 12.53
C ALA A 67 -11.35 -1.63 11.60
N GLY A 68 -10.08 -1.56 12.00
CA GLY A 68 -9.00 -0.93 11.22
C GLY A 68 -8.05 -0.09 12.05
N LEU A 69 -7.11 0.52 11.34
CA LEU A 69 -6.14 1.47 11.85
C LEU A 69 -6.73 2.88 11.87
N GLY A 70 -6.49 3.60 12.96
CA GLY A 70 -6.62 5.05 13.07
C GLY A 70 -5.36 5.71 13.63
N ILE A 71 -5.41 7.02 13.84
CA ILE A 71 -4.33 7.82 14.43
C ILE A 71 -4.88 8.58 15.62
N ASN A 72 -4.12 8.58 16.70
CA ASN A 72 -4.39 9.41 17.86
C ASN A 72 -3.41 10.57 17.87
N SER A 73 -3.93 11.76 17.56
CA SER A 73 -3.13 12.99 17.51
C SER A 73 -3.28 13.87 18.76
N ARG A 74 -4.06 13.45 19.76
CA ARG A 74 -4.22 14.18 21.04
C ARG A 74 -2.90 14.51 21.77
N PRO A 75 -1.82 13.72 21.67
CA PRO A 75 -0.53 14.07 22.26
C PRO A 75 0.15 15.28 21.61
N ILE A 76 -0.23 15.64 20.39
CA ILE A 76 0.34 16.75 19.64
C ILE A 76 -0.14 18.07 20.27
N ALA A 77 0.80 18.96 20.58
CA ALA A 77 0.50 20.20 21.27
C ALA A 77 -0.50 21.07 20.48
N GLY A 78 -1.66 21.34 21.09
CA GLY A 78 -2.71 22.17 20.51
C GLY A 78 -3.57 21.48 19.45
N ALA A 79 -3.32 20.21 19.12
CA ALA A 79 -4.24 19.42 18.31
C ALA A 79 -5.46 19.02 19.14
N THR A 80 -6.63 19.05 18.50
CA THR A 80 -7.84 18.40 19.02
C THR A 80 -8.24 17.31 18.06
N ASP A 81 -8.46 16.12 18.58
CA ASP A 81 -8.79 14.93 17.80
C ASP A 81 -10.05 14.31 18.41
N GLY A 82 -11.11 14.32 17.61
CA GLY A 82 -12.45 13.88 17.99
C GLY A 82 -12.51 12.37 18.22
N GLU A 83 -11.79 11.60 17.42
CA GLU A 83 -11.92 10.15 17.31
C GLU A 83 -10.55 9.49 17.15
N ILE A 84 -9.96 9.04 18.26
CA ILE A 84 -8.56 8.54 18.31
C ILE A 84 -8.33 7.24 17.56
N ASP A 85 -9.40 6.54 17.18
CA ASP A 85 -9.35 5.24 16.54
C ASP A 85 -9.70 5.31 15.04
N LYS A 86 -9.60 6.52 14.47
CA LYS A 86 -9.86 6.84 13.07
C LYS A 86 -8.82 7.83 12.56
N PHE A 87 -8.85 8.14 11.27
CA PHE A 87 -8.18 9.28 10.68
C PHE A 87 -9.15 10.44 10.56
N ASN A 88 -8.70 11.63 10.94
CA ASN A 88 -9.51 12.84 11.00
C ASN A 88 -8.77 14.06 10.44
N LEU A 89 -9.52 15.14 10.21
CA LEU A 89 -8.96 16.48 10.20
C LEU A 89 -8.82 16.95 11.66
N LEU A 90 -7.62 17.40 12.00
CA LEU A 90 -7.34 17.91 13.34
C LEU A 90 -8.10 19.21 13.58
N GLY A 91 -8.47 19.45 14.84
CA GLY A 91 -8.96 20.72 15.36
C GLY A 91 -7.89 21.49 16.15
N GLY A 92 -8.31 22.56 16.84
CA GLY A 92 -7.43 23.37 17.68
C GLY A 92 -6.46 24.24 16.87
N SER A 93 -5.19 24.33 17.28
CA SER A 93 -4.18 25.09 16.53
C SER A 93 -3.70 24.38 15.27
N ALA A 94 -3.99 23.07 15.15
CA ALA A 94 -3.74 22.27 13.96
C ALA A 94 -5.00 22.14 13.09
N ALA A 95 -5.98 23.03 13.25
CA ALA A 95 -7.25 22.97 12.53
C ALA A 95 -7.07 22.76 11.00
N GLY A 96 -7.72 21.72 10.48
CA GLY A 96 -7.70 21.36 9.06
C GLY A 96 -6.44 20.62 8.60
N GLN A 97 -5.48 20.33 9.49
CA GLN A 97 -4.38 19.44 9.16
C GLN A 97 -4.88 17.99 9.15
N PRO A 98 -4.58 17.22 8.10
CA PRO A 98 -5.02 15.84 8.02
C PRO A 98 -4.12 14.91 8.82
N GLU A 99 -4.71 13.86 9.38
CA GLU A 99 -3.99 12.67 9.78
C GLU A 99 -3.62 11.82 8.55
N ALA A 100 -2.45 11.18 8.61
CA ALA A 100 -1.94 10.40 7.48
C ALA A 100 -1.04 9.26 7.95
N ILE A 101 -0.93 8.21 7.13
CA ILE A 101 0.08 7.16 7.28
C ILE A 101 1.06 7.26 6.13
N ALA A 102 2.35 7.32 6.45
CA ALA A 102 3.40 7.09 5.47
C ALA A 102 3.88 5.64 5.58
N PHE A 103 4.02 4.95 4.46
CA PHE A 103 4.47 3.56 4.42
C PHE A 103 5.37 3.26 3.24
N SER A 104 6.22 2.23 3.37
CA SER A 104 7.12 1.74 2.33
C SER A 104 7.39 0.24 2.50
N PHE A 105 7.81 -0.41 1.43
CA PHE A 105 8.12 -1.84 1.42
C PHE A 105 9.61 -2.08 1.22
N ASP A 106 10.15 -3.17 1.78
CA ASP A 106 11.54 -3.59 1.60
C ASP A 106 11.79 -4.32 0.26
N HIS A 107 10.73 -4.65 -0.48
CA HIS A 107 10.77 -5.24 -1.81
C HIS A 107 10.14 -4.31 -2.85
N ALA A 108 10.47 -4.49 -4.12
CA ALA A 108 9.69 -3.93 -5.22
C ALA A 108 8.42 -4.76 -5.44
N GLY A 109 7.39 -4.20 -6.06
CA GLY A 109 6.14 -4.91 -6.29
C GLY A 109 5.04 -4.08 -6.92
N VAL A 110 3.81 -4.54 -6.75
CA VAL A 110 2.59 -3.88 -7.20
C VAL A 110 1.57 -3.87 -6.06
N ILE A 111 0.96 -2.72 -5.76
CA ILE A 111 -0.21 -2.64 -4.86
C ILE A 111 -1.44 -3.00 -5.68
N ASN A 112 -2.21 -4.00 -5.21
CA ASN A 112 -3.36 -4.56 -5.92
C ASN A 112 -4.69 -4.22 -5.26
N ALA A 113 -4.70 -4.00 -3.95
CA ALA A 113 -5.90 -3.61 -3.22
C ALA A 113 -5.59 -2.71 -2.04
N LEU A 114 -6.55 -1.84 -1.70
CA LEU A 114 -6.60 -1.03 -0.49
C LEU A 114 -7.95 -1.25 0.17
N TYR A 115 -7.96 -1.37 1.49
CA TYR A 115 -9.15 -1.70 2.26
C TYR A 115 -9.45 -0.61 3.27
N PHE A 116 -10.70 -0.17 3.35
CA PHE A 116 -11.12 0.93 4.21
C PHE A 116 -12.34 0.56 5.05
N ASP A 117 -12.57 1.33 6.12
CA ASP A 117 -13.83 1.30 6.87
C ASP A 117 -14.26 2.73 7.14
N GLY A 118 -15.43 3.13 6.64
CA GLY A 118 -16.00 4.43 6.92
C GLY A 118 -15.43 5.57 6.08
N VAL A 119 -14.93 5.28 4.86
CA VAL A 119 -14.96 6.29 3.79
C VAL A 119 -16.42 6.37 3.36
N LYS A 120 -17.09 7.50 3.64
CA LYS A 120 -18.55 7.59 3.50
C LYS A 120 -18.96 8.60 2.46
N ASP A 121 -19.91 8.20 1.62
CA ASP A 121 -20.60 9.06 0.68
C ASP A 121 -21.41 10.18 1.36
N GLU A 122 -21.96 9.94 2.56
CA GLU A 122 -22.83 10.90 3.24
C GLU A 122 -22.10 12.09 3.88
N SER A 123 -20.81 11.95 4.15
CA SER A 123 -19.95 12.97 4.76
C SER A 123 -18.83 13.44 3.82
N PHE A 124 -18.76 12.89 2.58
CA PHE A 124 -17.75 13.21 1.57
C PHE A 124 -16.31 13.08 2.09
N GLU A 125 -16.09 12.08 2.94
CA GLU A 125 -14.79 11.70 3.46
C GLU A 125 -14.04 10.92 2.37
N PHE A 126 -12.72 11.11 2.29
CA PHE A 126 -11.89 10.41 1.32
C PHE A 126 -10.48 10.19 1.84
N PHE A 127 -9.77 9.26 1.20
CA PHE A 127 -8.32 9.14 1.37
C PHE A 127 -7.62 9.58 0.09
N ARG A 128 -6.50 10.28 0.24
CA ARG A 128 -5.59 10.59 -0.86
C ARG A 128 -4.33 9.75 -0.73
N LEU A 129 -4.05 8.93 -1.74
CA LEU A 129 -2.80 8.20 -1.86
C LEU A 129 -1.82 8.98 -2.74
N GLU A 130 -0.70 9.38 -2.14
CA GLU A 130 0.44 9.99 -2.82
C GLU A 130 1.62 9.01 -2.84
N GLY A 131 2.43 9.03 -3.89
CA GLY A 131 3.54 8.08 -4.01
C GLY A 131 4.60 8.45 -5.05
N PRO A 132 5.54 7.53 -5.34
CA PRO A 132 6.63 7.75 -6.28
C PRO A 132 6.13 8.09 -7.69
N GLY A 133 6.97 8.79 -8.46
CA GLY A 133 6.65 9.11 -9.86
C GLY A 133 5.49 10.10 -10.06
N GLY A 134 5.04 10.78 -8.99
CA GLY A 134 3.90 11.69 -9.05
C GLY A 134 2.55 10.98 -8.96
N LEU A 135 2.51 9.75 -8.44
CA LEU A 135 1.27 9.08 -8.11
C LEU A 135 0.44 9.95 -7.16
N LEU A 136 -0.83 10.11 -7.50
CA LEU A 136 -1.81 10.87 -6.76
C LEU A 136 -3.19 10.29 -7.08
N LEU A 137 -3.86 9.71 -6.10
CA LEU A 137 -5.23 9.16 -6.24
C LEU A 137 -6.09 9.69 -5.11
N SER A 138 -7.29 10.18 -5.41
CA SER A 138 -8.27 10.59 -4.40
C SER A 138 -9.40 9.57 -4.37
N ILE A 139 -9.50 8.81 -3.29
CA ILE A 139 -10.30 7.59 -3.15
C ILE A 139 -11.56 7.93 -2.34
N PHE A 140 -12.70 7.93 -3.02
CA PHE A 140 -14.02 8.21 -2.44
C PHE A 140 -14.87 6.95 -2.41
N ASP A 141 -15.83 6.93 -1.49
CA ASP A 141 -16.95 5.99 -1.51
C ASP A 141 -17.63 5.99 -2.89
N GLY A 142 -17.90 4.80 -3.44
CA GLY A 142 -18.55 4.64 -4.74
C GLY A 142 -19.95 5.21 -4.83
N GLN A 143 -20.66 5.33 -3.70
CA GLN A 143 -21.99 5.91 -3.61
C GLN A 143 -21.99 7.45 -3.61
N ILE A 144 -20.83 8.11 -3.68
CA ILE A 144 -20.78 9.57 -3.81
C ILE A 144 -21.58 10.10 -5.01
N GLY A 145 -21.70 9.29 -6.07
CA GLY A 145 -22.53 9.59 -7.25
C GLY A 145 -24.04 9.53 -7.01
N LEU A 146 -24.49 8.97 -5.89
CA LEU A 146 -25.87 9.05 -5.43
C LEU A 146 -26.14 10.32 -4.62
N ARG A 147 -25.09 11.04 -4.20
CA ARG A 147 -25.18 12.24 -3.33
C ARG A 147 -24.94 13.53 -4.10
N LEU A 148 -24.10 13.46 -5.14
CA LEU A 148 -23.85 14.55 -6.07
C LEU A 148 -24.66 14.38 -7.37
N THR A 149 -25.10 15.49 -7.93
CA THR A 149 -25.76 15.55 -9.25
C THR A 149 -24.81 15.15 -10.38
N ASP A 150 -23.51 15.37 -10.20
CA ASP A 150 -22.45 14.95 -11.10
C ASP A 150 -21.13 14.81 -10.32
N VAL A 151 -20.56 13.59 -10.30
CA VAL A 151 -19.27 13.30 -9.64
C VAL A 151 -18.11 14.04 -10.31
N ALA A 152 -18.24 14.43 -11.58
CA ALA A 152 -17.23 15.23 -12.25
C ALA A 152 -17.07 16.64 -11.64
N THR A 153 -17.96 17.05 -10.74
CA THR A 153 -17.84 18.30 -9.98
C THR A 153 -16.87 18.22 -8.80
N VAL A 154 -16.44 17.01 -8.42
CA VAL A 154 -15.45 16.81 -7.36
C VAL A 154 -14.12 17.41 -7.79
N ALA A 155 -13.68 18.44 -7.07
CA ALA A 155 -12.46 19.20 -7.37
C ALA A 155 -11.20 18.54 -6.78
N GLU A 156 -11.10 17.22 -6.90
CA GLU A 156 -9.97 16.43 -6.43
C GLU A 156 -9.22 15.77 -7.60
N PRO A 157 -7.89 15.64 -7.52
CA PRO A 157 -7.12 15.02 -8.58
C PRO A 157 -7.35 13.51 -8.63
N ASN A 158 -7.48 12.97 -9.85
CA ASN A 158 -7.54 11.53 -10.12
C ASN A 158 -8.54 10.78 -9.22
N VAL A 159 -9.78 11.29 -9.16
CA VAL A 159 -10.88 10.68 -8.41
C VAL A 159 -11.03 9.21 -8.80
N THR A 160 -10.92 8.36 -7.80
CA THR A 160 -11.10 6.91 -7.87
C THR A 160 -12.22 6.56 -6.91
N LEU A 161 -13.14 5.71 -7.33
CA LEU A 161 -14.29 5.31 -6.53
C LEU A 161 -14.05 3.90 -5.99
N LEU A 162 -14.45 3.66 -4.74
CA LEU A 162 -14.51 2.33 -4.16
C LEU A 162 -15.55 1.50 -4.93
N ASP A 163 -15.20 0.25 -5.25
CA ASP A 163 -16.03 -0.61 -6.05
C ASP A 163 -16.96 -1.42 -5.14
N GLU A 164 -18.27 -1.24 -5.30
CA GLU A 164 -19.23 -2.17 -4.70
C GLU A 164 -19.42 -3.38 -5.63
N ALA A 165 -19.07 -4.58 -5.15
CA ALA A 165 -19.47 -5.77 -5.87
C ALA A 165 -21.02 -5.86 -5.90
N PRO A 166 -21.66 -6.05 -7.07
CA PRO A 166 -23.12 -6.10 -7.14
C PRO A 166 -23.71 -7.18 -6.24
N GLY A 167 -24.49 -6.78 -5.24
CA GLY A 167 -25.20 -7.70 -4.34
C GLY A 167 -24.44 -8.12 -3.07
N THR A 168 -23.27 -7.55 -2.81
CA THR A 168 -22.66 -7.59 -1.47
C THR A 168 -23.15 -6.38 -0.65
N PRO A 169 -23.20 -6.48 0.70
CA PRO A 169 -23.25 -5.26 1.51
C PRO A 169 -22.07 -4.39 1.11
N VAL A 170 -22.30 -3.07 1.05
CA VAL A 170 -21.31 -2.01 0.75
C VAL A 170 -19.95 -2.40 1.31
N ASP A 171 -19.00 -2.70 0.42
CA ASP A 171 -17.62 -3.01 0.78
C ASP A 171 -16.82 -1.78 0.40
N ASP A 172 -16.26 -1.10 1.39
CA ASP A 172 -15.49 0.15 1.24
C ASP A 172 -14.07 -0.15 0.73
N ASP A 173 -13.96 -0.99 -0.30
CA ASP A 173 -12.70 -1.56 -0.77
C ASP A 173 -12.36 -1.13 -2.20
N LEU A 174 -11.06 -0.96 -2.46
CA LEU A 174 -10.53 -0.64 -3.78
C LEU A 174 -9.72 -1.82 -4.30
N PHE A 175 -10.26 -2.52 -5.29
CA PHE A 175 -9.63 -3.68 -5.91
C PHE A 175 -9.08 -3.37 -7.31
N GLY A 176 -8.35 -4.33 -7.88
CA GLY A 176 -7.90 -4.26 -9.28
C GLY A 176 -6.85 -3.17 -9.54
N LEU A 177 -6.21 -2.65 -8.48
CA LEU A 177 -5.12 -1.71 -8.61
C LEU A 177 -3.92 -2.37 -9.28
N SER A 178 -3.10 -1.56 -9.95
CA SER A 178 -1.84 -1.98 -10.52
C SER A 178 -0.81 -0.86 -10.36
N ILE A 179 -0.56 -0.48 -9.10
CA ILE A 179 0.38 0.61 -8.77
C ILE A 179 1.77 0.00 -8.56
N PRO A 180 2.71 0.12 -9.52
CA PRO A 180 4.05 -0.43 -9.36
C PRO A 180 4.89 0.42 -8.39
N PHE A 181 5.80 -0.24 -7.68
CA PHE A 181 6.73 0.42 -6.77
C PHE A 181 8.10 -0.27 -6.72
N GLN A 182 9.11 0.49 -6.36
CA GLN A 182 10.43 0.00 -6.00
C GLN A 182 10.55 -0.15 -4.47
N ALA A 183 11.50 -0.99 -4.04
CA ALA A 183 11.84 -1.09 -2.63
C ALA A 183 12.25 0.28 -2.08
N GLY A 184 11.68 0.66 -0.93
CA GLY A 184 11.92 1.94 -0.27
C GLY A 184 11.14 3.13 -0.84
N ASP A 185 10.35 2.95 -1.91
CA ASP A 185 9.40 3.98 -2.33
C ASP A 185 8.41 4.24 -1.20
N VAL A 186 8.18 5.53 -0.92
CA VAL A 186 7.30 5.98 0.16
C VAL A 186 5.97 6.39 -0.42
N PHE A 187 4.91 5.83 0.16
CA PHE A 187 3.53 6.21 -0.06
C PHE A 187 3.02 6.98 1.15
N THR A 188 2.14 7.94 0.92
CA THR A 188 1.40 8.63 1.98
C THR A 188 -0.09 8.51 1.71
N LEU A 189 -0.82 7.92 2.64
CA LEU A 189 -2.28 7.88 2.62
C LEU A 189 -2.79 8.92 3.62
N THR A 190 -3.41 9.97 3.08
CA THR A 190 -3.84 11.16 3.84
C THR A 190 -5.35 11.23 3.88
N TYR A 191 -5.94 11.45 5.05
CA TYR A 191 -7.38 11.67 5.18
C TYR A 191 -7.78 13.06 4.67
N GLY A 192 -8.97 13.16 4.08
CA GLY A 192 -9.52 14.42 3.61
C GLY A 192 -11.03 14.47 3.72
N GLU A 193 -11.56 15.68 3.74
CA GLU A 193 -13.00 15.97 3.71
C GLU A 193 -13.26 16.90 2.53
N TYR A 194 -14.14 16.50 1.62
CA TYR A 194 -14.56 17.34 0.51
C TYR A 194 -15.83 18.09 0.90
N ALA A 195 -15.86 19.39 0.68
CA ALA A 195 -17.03 20.23 0.91
C ALA A 195 -17.60 20.72 -0.43
N PRO A 196 -18.45 19.91 -1.11
CA PRO A 196 -19.05 20.32 -2.37
C PRO A 196 -19.98 21.52 -2.19
N ASP A 197 -20.15 22.29 -3.28
CA ASP A 197 -21.18 23.33 -3.33
C ASP A 197 -22.56 22.69 -3.10
N PRO A 198 -23.36 23.14 -2.11
CA PRO A 198 -24.70 22.61 -1.88
C PRO A 198 -25.61 22.60 -3.11
N ALA A 199 -25.36 23.45 -4.11
CA ALA A 199 -26.08 23.45 -5.38
C ALA A 199 -25.86 22.17 -6.21
N THR A 200 -24.79 21.41 -5.96
CA THR A 200 -24.49 20.16 -6.66
C THR A 200 -25.12 18.94 -5.98
N PHE A 201 -25.78 19.08 -4.83
CA PHE A 201 -26.39 17.95 -4.14
C PHE A 201 -27.63 17.44 -4.88
N VAL A 202 -27.86 16.13 -4.82
CA VAL A 202 -29.15 15.59 -5.26
C VAL A 202 -30.29 16.15 -4.39
N PRO A 203 -31.49 16.40 -4.95
CA PRO A 203 -32.59 17.00 -4.19
C PRO A 203 -32.93 16.20 -2.92
N GLY A 204 -32.98 16.89 -1.78
CA GLY A 204 -33.34 16.29 -0.49
C GLY A 204 -32.19 15.63 0.27
N PHE A 205 -30.98 15.57 -0.32
CA PHE A 205 -29.79 15.17 0.41
C PHE A 205 -29.28 16.30 1.32
N SER A 206 -28.83 15.92 2.52
CA SER A 206 -28.11 16.78 3.45
C SER A 206 -26.92 15.98 3.97
N PRO A 207 -25.68 16.46 3.81
CA PRO A 207 -24.51 15.74 4.28
C PRO A 207 -24.55 15.60 5.80
N LEU A 208 -24.02 14.48 6.27
CA LEU A 208 -23.74 14.25 7.68
C LEU A 208 -22.42 14.93 8.05
N ALA A 209 -22.22 15.15 9.35
CA ALA A 209 -20.92 15.59 9.84
C ALA A 209 -19.89 14.45 9.62
N PRO A 210 -18.69 14.76 9.09
CA PRO A 210 -17.58 13.82 9.06
C PRO A 210 -17.31 13.25 10.44
N ASN A 211 -16.91 11.99 10.50
CA ASN A 211 -16.60 11.33 11.76
C ASN A 211 -15.35 10.46 11.71
N GLY A 212 -14.52 10.65 10.69
CA GLY A 212 -13.29 9.95 10.42
C GLY A 212 -13.49 8.58 9.76
N ALA A 213 -12.45 8.15 9.05
CA ALA A 213 -12.38 6.85 8.40
C ALA A 213 -11.23 6.00 8.97
N ARG A 214 -11.26 4.69 8.75
CA ARG A 214 -10.18 3.77 9.11
C ARG A 214 -9.54 3.17 7.88
N PHE A 215 -8.26 2.84 8.01
CA PHE A 215 -7.54 2.04 7.02
C PHE A 215 -7.47 0.60 7.49
N GLN A 216 -8.10 -0.33 6.77
CA GLN A 216 -8.17 -1.74 7.17
C GLN A 216 -6.99 -2.56 6.68
N GLY A 217 -6.33 -2.15 5.60
CA GLY A 217 -5.16 -2.85 5.10
C GLY A 217 -4.86 -2.61 3.63
N LEU A 218 -3.93 -3.39 3.10
CA LEU A 218 -3.61 -3.44 1.68
C LEU A 218 -3.02 -4.79 1.28
N ASP A 219 -3.14 -5.10 -0.01
CA ASP A 219 -2.51 -6.26 -0.63
C ASP A 219 -1.48 -5.84 -1.67
N ILE A 220 -0.33 -6.53 -1.67
CA ILE A 220 0.70 -6.38 -2.69
C ILE A 220 1.06 -7.71 -3.34
N THR A 221 1.57 -7.65 -4.57
CA THR A 221 2.32 -8.74 -5.19
C THR A 221 3.78 -8.31 -5.30
N PRO A 222 4.69 -8.93 -4.53
CA PRO A 222 6.11 -8.63 -4.62
C PRO A 222 6.65 -9.00 -6.00
N ALA A 223 7.55 -8.18 -6.54
CA ALA A 223 8.30 -8.55 -7.73
C ALA A 223 9.22 -9.73 -7.38
N PRO A 224 9.41 -10.70 -8.29
CA PRO A 224 10.36 -11.78 -8.06
C PRO A 224 11.73 -11.20 -7.72
N VAL A 225 12.26 -11.55 -6.54
CA VAL A 225 13.63 -11.20 -6.18
C VAL A 225 14.54 -11.92 -7.17
N PRO A 226 15.40 -11.22 -7.93
CA PRO A 226 16.36 -11.90 -8.78
C PRO A 226 17.21 -12.80 -7.88
N GLU A 227 17.08 -14.13 -8.02
CA GLU A 227 18.01 -15.01 -7.33
C GLU A 227 19.43 -14.60 -7.72
N PRO A 228 20.41 -14.61 -6.81
CA PRO A 228 21.80 -14.31 -7.12
C PRO A 228 22.43 -15.43 -7.97
N ALA A 229 21.96 -15.61 -9.20
CA ALA A 229 22.47 -16.55 -10.21
C ALA A 229 23.92 -16.22 -10.60
N SER A 230 24.39 -15.01 -10.29
CA SER A 230 25.75 -14.54 -10.54
C SER A 230 26.80 -15.15 -9.59
N VAL A 231 26.43 -15.60 -8.39
CA VAL A 231 27.40 -16.14 -7.42
C VAL A 231 27.73 -17.61 -7.71
N LEU A 232 26.74 -18.42 -8.09
CA LEU A 232 26.95 -19.84 -8.42
C LEU A 232 27.66 -20.04 -9.76
N THR A 233 27.38 -19.19 -10.76
CA THR A 233 28.05 -19.27 -12.06
C THR A 233 29.52 -18.83 -11.99
N ALA A 234 29.83 -17.83 -11.15
CA ALA A 234 31.20 -17.40 -10.88
C ALA A 234 32.01 -18.46 -10.09
N ALA A 235 31.39 -19.14 -9.11
CA ALA A 235 32.04 -20.22 -8.37
C ALA A 235 32.31 -21.46 -9.25
N ALA A 236 31.38 -21.82 -10.14
CA ALA A 236 31.55 -22.92 -11.07
C ALA A 236 32.67 -22.65 -12.10
N THR A 237 32.76 -21.41 -12.61
CA THR A 237 33.83 -21.03 -13.56
C THR A 237 35.21 -20.94 -12.89
N LEU A 238 35.31 -20.46 -11.64
CA LEU A 238 36.56 -20.48 -10.88
C LEU A 238 37.04 -21.92 -10.56
N ALA A 239 36.12 -22.82 -10.20
CA ALA A 239 36.46 -24.22 -9.91
C ALA A 239 36.94 -24.97 -11.16
N LEU A 240 36.34 -24.70 -12.33
CA LEU A 240 36.81 -25.23 -13.61
C LEU A 240 38.19 -24.67 -14.01
N ALA A 241 38.44 -23.38 -13.80
CA ALA A 241 39.75 -22.77 -14.09
C ALA A 241 40.86 -23.33 -13.18
N ALA A 242 40.58 -23.53 -11.89
CA ALA A 242 41.52 -24.12 -10.94
C ALA A 242 41.82 -25.61 -11.23
N GLY A 243 40.80 -26.37 -11.66
CA GLY A 243 40.96 -27.77 -12.05
C GLY A 243 41.81 -27.98 -13.32
N VAL A 244 41.72 -27.07 -14.29
CA VAL A 244 42.51 -27.11 -15.53
C VAL A 244 43.98 -26.70 -15.29
N ALA A 245 44.23 -25.73 -14.41
CA ALA A 245 45.58 -25.29 -14.05
C ALA A 245 46.39 -26.41 -13.36
N ARG A 246 45.75 -27.21 -12.49
CA ARG A 246 46.40 -28.31 -11.74
C ARG A 246 46.80 -29.51 -12.58
N LYS A 247 46.26 -29.65 -13.80
CA LYS A 247 46.60 -30.75 -14.73
C LYS A 247 47.79 -30.42 -15.65
N ARG A 248 48.34 -29.22 -15.59
CA ARG A 248 49.42 -28.74 -16.48
C ARG A 248 50.77 -28.52 -15.79
N THR A 249 50.88 -28.87 -14.51
CA THR A 249 52.14 -28.93 -13.73
C THR A 249 52.43 -30.38 -13.39
#